data_AF-A0A6B0Y6R5-F1
#
_entry.id   AF-A0A6B0Y6R5-F1
#
_cell.length_a   1.000
_cell.length_b   1.000
_cell.length_c   1.000
_cell.angle_alpha   90.00
_cell.angle_beta   90.00
_cell.angle_gamma   90.00
#
_symmetry.space_group_name_H-M   'P 1'
#
loop_
_entity.id
_entity.type
_entity.pdbx_description
1 polymer ?
#
loop_
_entity_poly.entity_id
_entity_poly.type
_entity_poly.pdbx_seq_one_letter_code
_entity_poly.pdbx_strand_id
1 'polypeptide(L)'
;MSFGQNVVATKIELLKYKRSSQVAEMVQKILDDKRKVLLKNIEEMIEEASRARGGIWDPLQDIYSSVNEAYLSLGSSTVDSVAESTPPVMEVDVKVRRVVDVKVPVLEVT
;
A
#
# COMPACT_ATOMS: atom_id res chain seq x y z
N MET A 1 20.37 -10.47 23.22
CA MET A 1 21.60 -9.71 23.54
C MET A 1 21.30 -8.85 24.75
N SER A 2 21.92 -9.14 25.89
CA SER A 2 21.67 -8.43 27.15
C SER A 2 22.41 -7.09 27.14
N PHE A 3 21.66 -5.99 26.98
CA PHE A 3 22.15 -4.64 27.17
C PHE A 3 22.19 -4.36 28.67
N GLY A 4 23.32 -4.61 29.33
CA GLY A 4 23.47 -4.36 30.77
C GLY A 4 24.30 -5.36 31.58
N GLN A 5 25.09 -6.23 30.95
CA GLN A 5 26.02 -7.09 31.71
C GLN A 5 27.33 -6.36 32.00
N ASN A 6 27.82 -6.52 33.25
CA ASN A 6 29.18 -6.13 33.64
C ASN A 6 30.19 -6.84 32.73
N VAL A 7 30.81 -6.05 31.84
CA VAL A 7 31.79 -6.49 30.85
C VAL A 7 33.14 -6.66 31.56
N VAL A 8 33.78 -7.81 31.40
CA VAL A 8 35.09 -8.06 32.02
C VAL A 8 36.13 -7.29 31.20
N ALA A 9 36.91 -6.41 31.84
CA ALA A 9 37.86 -5.54 31.14
C ALA A 9 39.04 -6.31 30.51
N THR A 10 38.78 -7.00 29.39
CA THR A 10 39.74 -7.81 28.64
C THR A 10 39.93 -7.26 27.23
N LYS A 11 41.13 -7.44 26.67
CA LYS A 11 41.42 -7.04 25.28
C LYS A 11 40.53 -7.76 24.26
N ILE A 12 40.13 -9.00 24.55
CA ILE A 12 39.24 -9.80 23.68
C ILE A 12 37.84 -9.17 23.63
N GLU A 13 37.30 -8.79 24.79
CA GLU A 13 35.99 -8.13 24.84
C GLU A 13 36.03 -6.76 24.15
N LEU A 14 37.08 -5.96 24.37
CA LEU A 14 37.25 -4.67 23.67
C LEU A 14 37.27 -4.83 22.14
N LEU A 15 38.00 -5.83 21.62
CA LEU A 15 38.04 -6.12 20.18
C LEU A 15 36.66 -6.55 19.65
N LYS A 16 35.91 -7.34 20.41
CA LYS A 16 34.54 -7.75 20.05
C LYS A 16 33.60 -6.55 19.96
N TYR A 17 33.63 -5.64 20.94
CA TYR A 17 32.81 -4.43 20.91
C TYR A 17 33.21 -3.48 19.80
N LYS A 18 34.52 -3.32 19.53
CA LYS A 18 34.99 -2.52 18.39
C LYS A 18 34.41 -3.02 17.07
N ARG A 19 34.47 -4.33 16.81
CA ARG A 19 33.85 -4.94 15.62
C ARG A 19 32.33 -4.77 15.62
N SER A 20 31.68 -4.97 16.76
CA SER A 20 30.23 -4.80 16.88
C SER A 20 29.78 -3.36 16.61
N SER A 21 30.54 -2.35 17.06
CA SER A 21 30.27 -0.94 16.81
C SER A 21 30.36 -0.62 15.32
N GLN A 22 31.43 -1.09 14.66
CA GLN A 22 31.61 -0.92 13.21
C GLN A 22 30.46 -1.53 12.41
N VAL A 23 29.99 -2.72 12.81
CA VAL A 23 28.81 -3.35 12.18
C VAL A 23 27.54 -2.56 12.46
N ALA A 24 27.34 -2.07 13.69
CA ALA A 24 26.17 -1.28 14.04
C ALA A 24 26.08 0.03 13.24
N GLU A 25 27.20 0.74 13.09
CA GLU A 25 27.30 1.96 12.27
C GLU A 25 26.98 1.67 10.80
N MET A 26 27.47 0.55 10.25
CA MET A 26 27.16 0.12 8.90
C MET A 26 25.67 -0.20 8.71
N VAL A 27 25.08 -0.98 9.63
CA VAL A 27 23.67 -1.35 9.57
C VAL A 27 22.77 -0.13 9.70
N GLN A 28 23.10 0.82 10.57
CA GLN A 28 22.38 2.06 10.71
C GLN A 28 22.30 2.81 9.38
N LYS A 29 23.43 2.96 8.68
CA LYS A 29 23.48 3.61 7.37
C LYS A 29 22.59 2.90 6.34
N ILE A 30 22.61 1.57 6.30
CA ILE A 30 21.77 0.76 5.40
C ILE A 30 20.28 0.97 5.71
N LEU A 31 19.91 1.02 6.99
CA LEU A 31 18.53 1.25 7.42
C LEU A 31 18.05 2.66 7.08
N ASP A 32 18.93 3.67 7.21
CA ASP A 32 18.62 5.05 6.80
C ASP A 32 18.40 5.16 5.29
N ASP A 33 19.22 4.47 4.49
CA ASP A 33 19.02 4.43 3.04
C ASP A 33 17.75 3.66 2.65
N LYS A 34 17.42 2.55 3.34
CA LYS A 34 16.13 1.86 3.19
C LYS A 34 14.96 2.79 3.51
N ARG A 35 15.05 3.56 4.60
CA ARG A 35 14.01 4.53 4.99
C ARG A 35 13.77 5.58 3.92
N LYS A 36 14.83 6.15 3.34
CA LYS A 36 14.70 7.15 2.26
C LYS A 36 13.98 6.59 1.04
N VAL A 37 14.34 5.39 0.59
CA VAL A 37 13.69 4.75 -0.56
C VAL A 37 12.22 4.47 -0.27
N LEU A 38 11.90 3.95 0.92
CA LEU A 38 10.51 3.68 1.29
C LEU A 38 9.66 4.95 1.36
N LEU A 39 10.19 6.06 1.91
CA LEU A 39 9.48 7.33 1.95
C LEU A 39 9.16 7.86 0.56
N LYS A 40 10.12 7.81 -0.38
CA LYS A 40 9.88 8.20 -1.77
C LYS A 40 8.77 7.38 -2.43
N ASN A 41 8.78 6.07 -2.23
CA ASN A 41 7.72 5.19 -2.77
C ASN A 41 6.35 5.52 -2.16
N ILE A 42 6.29 5.84 -0.86
CA ILE A 42 5.05 6.26 -0.20
C ILE A 42 4.53 7.56 -0.80
N GLU A 43 5.40 8.55 -1.02
CA GLU A 43 5.02 9.82 -1.66
C GLU A 43 4.45 9.59 -3.07
N GLU A 44 5.11 8.78 -3.89
CA GLU A 44 4.64 8.43 -5.23
C GLU A 44 3.27 7.72 -5.19
N MET A 45 3.07 6.78 -4.26
CA MET A 45 1.78 6.11 -4.06
C MET A 45 0.68 7.07 -3.60
N ILE A 46 0.99 8.05 -2.75
CA ILE A 46 0.04 9.07 -2.30
C ILE A 46 -0.37 9.95 -3.48
N GLU A 47 0.58 10.35 -4.32
CA GLU A 47 0.29 11.17 -5.50
C GLU A 47 -0.59 10.42 -6.51
N GLU A 48 -0.29 9.14 -6.77
CA GLU A 48 -1.12 8.27 -7.62
C GLU A 48 -2.53 8.12 -7.05
N ALA A 49 -2.66 7.84 -5.74
CA ALA A 49 -3.95 7.71 -5.08
C ALA A 49 -4.75 9.03 -5.09
N SER A 50 -4.08 10.17 -4.94
CA SER A 50 -4.71 11.49 -5.01
C SER A 50 -5.24 11.79 -6.42
N ARG A 51 -4.46 11.50 -7.46
CA ARG A 51 -4.89 11.65 -8.86
C ARG A 51 -6.05 10.73 -9.20
N ALA A 52 -5.98 9.46 -8.82
CA ALA A 52 -7.06 8.50 -9.03
C ALA A 52 -8.36 8.94 -8.32
N ARG A 53 -8.26 9.43 -7.08
CA ARG A 53 -9.40 9.98 -6.34
C ARG A 53 -9.98 11.22 -7.01
N GLY A 54 -9.13 12.11 -7.52
CA GLY A 54 -9.57 13.31 -8.22
C GLY A 54 -10.35 12.99 -9.50
N GLY A 55 -9.85 12.04 -10.30
CA GLY A 55 -10.47 11.64 -11.57
C GLY A 55 -11.70 10.73 -11.45
N ILE A 56 -12.11 10.36 -10.23
CA ILE A 56 -13.26 9.47 -10.02
C ILE A 56 -14.60 10.20 -10.08
N TRP A 57 -14.61 11.51 -9.80
CA TRP A 57 -15.85 12.28 -9.67
C TRP A 57 -16.57 12.50 -11.00
N ASP A 58 -15.83 12.84 -12.06
CA ASP A 58 -16.37 13.08 -13.39
C ASP A 58 -17.14 11.85 -13.93
N PRO A 59 -16.54 10.65 -14.03
CA PRO A 59 -17.25 9.47 -14.53
C PRO A 59 -18.38 9.03 -13.59
N LEU A 60 -18.26 9.21 -12.28
CA LEU A 60 -19.36 8.92 -11.36
C LEU A 60 -20.55 9.84 -11.61
N GLN A 61 -20.31 11.14 -11.81
CA GLN A 61 -21.36 12.10 -12.11
C GLN A 61 -22.08 11.73 -13.41
N ASP A 62 -21.33 11.35 -14.44
CA ASP A 62 -21.90 10.89 -15.72
C ASP A 62 -22.75 9.63 -15.54
N ILE A 63 -22.27 8.64 -14.76
CA ILE A 63 -23.02 7.42 -14.44
C ILE A 63 -24.32 7.76 -13.69
N TYR A 64 -24.27 8.60 -12.66
CA TYR A 64 -25.47 8.99 -11.90
C TYR A 64 -26.48 9.73 -12.78
N SER A 65 -26.02 10.59 -13.68
CA SER A 65 -26.91 11.28 -14.63
C SER A 65 -27.59 10.32 -15.59
N SER A 66 -26.84 9.35 -16.12
CA SER A 66 -27.34 8.31 -17.03
C SER A 66 -28.36 7.40 -16.35
N VAL A 67 -28.10 7.01 -15.10
CA VAL A 67 -29.03 6.19 -14.29
C VAL A 67 -30.31 6.98 -13.99
N ASN A 68 -30.19 8.27 -13.64
CA ASN A 68 -31.36 9.12 -13.42
C ASN A 68 -32.21 9.28 -14.69
N GLU A 69 -31.58 9.48 -15.85
CA GLU A 69 -32.27 9.54 -17.14
C GLU A 69 -32.98 8.21 -17.46
N ALA A 70 -32.34 7.07 -17.18
CA ALA A 70 -32.96 5.76 -17.35
C ALA A 70 -34.22 5.60 -16.46
N TYR A 71 -34.15 6.02 -15.20
CA TYR A 71 -35.32 6.02 -14.30
C TYR A 71 -36.45 6.92 -14.80
N LEU A 72 -36.15 8.11 -15.34
CA LEU A 72 -37.15 9.03 -15.90
C LEU A 72 -37.79 8.49 -17.19
N SER A 73 -37.00 7.80 -18.01
CA SER A 73 -37.42 7.34 -19.34
C SER A 73 -38.17 6.00 -19.31
N LEU A 74 -37.66 5.04 -18.52
CA LEU A 74 -38.14 3.66 -18.49
C LEU A 74 -39.04 3.37 -17.28
N GLY A 75 -39.00 4.22 -16.25
CA GLY A 75 -39.68 4.02 -14.97
C GLY A 75 -38.93 3.09 -14.02
N SER A 76 -39.21 3.16 -12.72
CA SER A 76 -38.47 2.40 -11.69
C SER A 76 -38.58 0.89 -11.84
N SER A 77 -39.80 0.38 -12.09
CA SER A 77 -40.04 -1.06 -12.16
C SER A 77 -39.23 -1.79 -13.23
N THR A 78 -38.97 -1.13 -14.37
CA THR A 78 -38.23 -1.75 -15.48
C THR A 78 -36.72 -1.73 -15.21
N VAL A 79 -36.19 -0.64 -14.69
CA VAL A 79 -34.78 -0.51 -14.31
C VAL A 79 -34.41 -1.50 -13.20
N ASP A 80 -35.27 -1.62 -12.18
CA ASP A 80 -35.03 -2.55 -11.06
C ASP A 80 -35.06 -4.02 -11.54
N SER A 81 -35.97 -4.37 -12.45
CA SER A 81 -36.02 -5.72 -13.04
C SER A 81 -34.75 -6.05 -13.84
N VAL A 82 -34.20 -5.08 -14.56
CA VAL A 82 -32.93 -5.24 -15.30
C VAL A 82 -31.76 -5.38 -14.34
N ALA A 83 -31.73 -4.59 -13.26
CA ALA A 83 -30.71 -4.68 -12.22
C ALA A 83 -30.70 -6.06 -11.54
N GLU A 84 -31.87 -6.62 -11.21
CA GLU A 84 -31.97 -7.97 -10.62
C GLU A 84 -31.48 -9.08 -11.56
N SER A 85 -31.63 -8.89 -12.88
CA SER A 85 -31.13 -9.86 -13.87
C SER A 85 -29.62 -9.77 -14.12
N THR A 86 -28.97 -8.71 -13.63
CA THR A 86 -27.54 -8.47 -13.82
C THR A 86 -26.74 -9.19 -12.72
N PRO A 87 -25.78 -10.06 -13.06
CA PRO A 87 -25.01 -10.79 -12.06
C PRO A 87 -24.16 -9.83 -11.20
N PRO A 88 -24.16 -9.97 -9.86
CA PRO A 88 -23.49 -9.04 -8.96
C PRO A 88 -21.97 -9.26 -8.82
N VAL A 89 -21.36 -10.11 -9.66
CA VAL A 89 -20.04 -10.66 -9.35
C VAL A 89 -18.97 -9.92 -10.13
N MET A 90 -18.31 -8.98 -9.45
CA MET A 90 -16.97 -8.54 -9.82
C MET A 90 -15.98 -9.41 -9.04
N GLU A 91 -15.28 -10.31 -9.72
CA GLU A 91 -14.27 -11.14 -9.08
C GLU A 91 -13.00 -10.32 -8.83
N VAL A 92 -12.59 -10.24 -7.58
CA VAL A 92 -11.39 -9.51 -7.17
C VAL A 92 -10.38 -10.50 -6.62
N ASP A 93 -9.25 -10.64 -7.31
CA ASP A 93 -8.10 -11.42 -6.84
C ASP A 93 -7.14 -10.51 -6.05
N VAL A 94 -6.59 -11.04 -4.97
CA VAL A 94 -5.64 -10.32 -4.11
C VAL A 94 -4.25 -10.89 -4.32
N LYS A 95 -3.43 -10.15 -5.07
CA LYS A 95 -2.02 -10.48 -5.27
C LYS A 95 -1.15 -9.73 -4.29
N VAL A 96 0.02 -10.27 -3.99
CA VAL A 96 0.99 -9.62 -3.09
C VAL A 96 2.20 -9.18 -3.90
N ARG A 97 2.39 -7.86 -4.00
CA ARG A 97 3.59 -7.26 -4.58
C ARG A 97 4.58 -6.93 -3.47
N ARG A 98 5.86 -7.26 -3.65
CA ARG A 98 6.92 -6.87 -2.71
C ARG A 98 7.60 -5.60 -3.20
N VAL A 99 7.54 -4.53 -2.40
CA VAL A 99 8.26 -3.28 -2.65
C VAL A 99 9.37 -3.17 -1.62
N VAL A 100 10.62 -3.27 -2.08
CA VAL A 100 11.83 -3.42 -1.26
C VAL A 100 11.73 -4.66 -0.36
N ASP A 101 11.15 -4.53 0.82
CA ASP A 101 11.01 -5.59 1.83
C ASP A 101 9.65 -5.55 2.53
N VAL A 102 8.72 -4.77 1.98
CA VAL A 102 7.34 -4.65 2.46
C VAL A 102 6.43 -5.39 1.50
N LYS A 103 5.53 -6.21 2.05
CA LYS A 103 4.47 -6.89 1.28
C LYS A 103 3.29 -5.93 1.15
N VAL A 104 2.91 -5.61 -0.08
CA VAL A 104 1.80 -4.72 -0.40
C VAL A 104 0.74 -5.54 -1.14
N PRO A 105 -0.50 -5.63 -0.63
CA PRO A 105 -1.59 -6.26 -1.37
C PRO A 105 -1.98 -5.37 -2.55
N VAL A 106 -2.24 -6.00 -3.69
CA VAL A 106 -2.70 -5.37 -4.92
C VAL A 106 -3.95 -6.12 -5.34
N LEU A 107 -5.01 -5.37 -5.64
CA LEU A 107 -6.28 -5.92 -6.10
C LEU A 107 -6.25 -5.95 -7.64
N GLU A 108 -6.55 -7.11 -8.22
CA GLU A 108 -6.78 -7.26 -9.65
C GLU A 108 -8.22 -7.69 -9.87
N VAL A 109 -8.95 -6.89 -10.64
CA VAL A 109 -10.31 -7.23 -11.08
C VAL A 109 -10.19 -8.14 -12.30
N THR A 110 -10.82 -9.32 -12.25
CA THR A 110 -10.87 -10.28 -13.37
C THR A 110 -12.25 -10.26 -14.02
#